data_AF-A0A2U2J9K5-F1
#
_entry.id   AF-A0A2U2J9K5-F1
#
_cell.length_a   1.000
_cell.length_b   1.000
_cell.length_c   1.000
_cell.angle_alpha   90.00
_cell.angle_beta   90.00
_cell.angle_gamma   90.00
#
_symmetry.space_group_name_H-M   'P 1'
#
loop_
_entity.id
_entity.type
_entity.pdbx_description
1 polymer ?
#
loop_
_entity_poly.entity_id
_entity_poly.type
_entity_poly.pdbx_seq_one_letter_code
_entity_poly.pdbx_strand_id
1 'polypeptide(L)'
;MGFKSEWKERKINEIVNSSALNEDIVDEDYLQEKYYLKAKKKAEEIKGFYVHLIVTIFSFPIILFVNLKFVPGFHFFWFALGGMIIGLFFHWLGVFGFEFLGLGKKWEERKTAEILKKYK
;
A
#
# COMPACT_ATOMS: atom_id res chain seq x y z
N MET A 1 -40.22 -48.30 1.23
CA MET A 1 -40.37 -46.91 0.75
C MET A 1 -39.18 -46.01 1.14
N GLY A 2 -37.92 -46.50 1.13
CA GLY A 2 -36.77 -45.72 1.66
C GLY A 2 -35.79 -45.13 0.62
N PHE A 3 -35.63 -45.78 -0.54
CA PHE A 3 -34.54 -45.44 -1.47
C PHE A 3 -34.64 -44.05 -2.12
N LYS A 4 -35.86 -43.60 -2.46
CA LYS A 4 -36.07 -42.34 -3.19
C LYS A 4 -35.84 -41.12 -2.30
N SER A 5 -36.12 -41.22 -1.01
CA SER A 5 -35.87 -40.14 -0.04
C SER A 5 -34.38 -40.03 0.28
N GLU A 6 -33.70 -41.16 0.49
CA GLU A 6 -32.25 -41.19 0.73
C GLU A 6 -31.46 -40.62 -0.45
N TRP A 7 -31.84 -41.01 -1.69
CA TRP A 7 -31.20 -40.47 -2.88
C TRP A 7 -31.37 -38.95 -3.00
N LYS A 8 -32.55 -38.43 -2.66
CA LYS A 8 -32.85 -37.00 -2.72
C LYS A 8 -32.03 -36.23 -1.68
N GLU A 9 -31.92 -36.73 -0.45
CA GLU A 9 -31.14 -36.08 0.61
C GLU A 9 -29.64 -36.06 0.29
N ARG A 10 -29.10 -37.17 -0.23
CA ARG A 10 -27.70 -37.22 -0.67
C ARG A 10 -27.39 -36.17 -1.72
N LYS A 11 -28.28 -36.01 -2.69
CA LYS A 11 -28.09 -35.05 -3.78
C LYS A 11 -28.20 -33.60 -3.30
N ILE A 12 -29.09 -33.33 -2.36
CA ILE A 12 -29.22 -32.01 -1.72
C ILE A 12 -27.96 -31.67 -0.94
N ASN A 13 -27.44 -32.59 -0.12
CA ASN A 13 -26.21 -32.37 0.64
C ASN A 13 -25.00 -32.16 -0.28
N GLU A 14 -24.92 -32.87 -1.40
CA GLU A 14 -23.85 -32.70 -2.39
C GLU A 14 -23.87 -31.29 -3.01
N ILE A 15 -25.06 -30.78 -3.36
CA ILE A 15 -25.23 -29.43 -3.92
C ILE A 15 -24.91 -28.37 -2.86
N VAL A 16 -25.44 -28.51 -1.63
CA VAL A 16 -25.21 -27.57 -0.53
C VAL A 16 -23.73 -27.51 -0.14
N ASN A 17 -23.07 -28.67 -0.05
CA ASN A 17 -21.66 -28.73 0.29
C ASN A 17 -20.80 -28.17 -0.86
N SER A 18 -21.16 -28.44 -2.12
CA SER A 18 -20.49 -27.83 -3.28
C SER A 18 -20.69 -26.32 -3.35
N SER A 19 -21.84 -25.78 -2.97
CA SER A 19 -22.06 -24.34 -2.91
C SER A 19 -21.28 -23.68 -1.77
N ALA A 20 -21.26 -24.31 -0.58
CA ALA A 20 -20.48 -23.81 0.55
C ALA A 20 -18.97 -23.81 0.25
N LEU A 21 -18.45 -24.90 -0.34
CA LEU A 21 -17.06 -24.96 -0.78
C LEU A 21 -16.73 -23.89 -1.84
N ASN A 22 -17.64 -23.61 -2.78
CA ASN A 22 -17.42 -22.54 -3.76
C ASN A 22 -17.43 -21.15 -3.10
N GLU A 23 -18.30 -20.91 -2.12
CA GLU A 23 -18.36 -19.63 -1.39
C GLU A 23 -17.08 -19.41 -0.57
N ASP A 24 -16.59 -20.45 0.12
CA ASP A 24 -15.31 -20.41 0.85
C ASP A 24 -14.11 -20.16 -0.08
N ILE A 25 -14.05 -20.82 -1.25
CA ILE A 25 -12.98 -20.61 -2.24
C ILE A 25 -13.01 -19.19 -2.81
N VAL A 26 -14.20 -18.67 -3.14
CA VAL A 26 -14.35 -17.30 -3.67
C VAL A 26 -13.95 -16.26 -2.62
N ASP A 27 -14.31 -16.46 -1.35
CA ASP A 27 -13.90 -15.58 -0.25
C ASP A 27 -12.38 -15.62 -0.02
N GLU A 28 -11.77 -16.81 -0.08
CA GLU A 28 -10.33 -16.97 0.08
C GLU A 28 -9.54 -16.31 -1.07
N ASP A 29 -9.98 -16.51 -2.31
CA ASP A 29 -9.41 -15.85 -3.50
C ASP A 29 -9.54 -14.33 -3.42
N TYR A 30 -10.71 -13.81 -3.03
CA TYR A 30 -10.95 -12.37 -2.88
C TYR A 30 -10.07 -11.75 -1.79
N LEU A 31 -9.93 -12.44 -0.64
CA LEU A 31 -9.02 -12.01 0.42
C LEU A 31 -7.58 -11.99 -0.08
N GLN A 32 -7.13 -13.04 -0.75
CA GLN A 32 -5.77 -13.14 -1.28
C GLN A 32 -5.47 -12.03 -2.29
N GLU A 33 -6.37 -11.76 -3.24
CA GLU A 33 -6.21 -10.67 -4.21
C GLU A 33 -6.14 -9.30 -3.51
N LYS A 34 -7.00 -9.07 -2.50
CA LYS A 34 -6.98 -7.85 -1.71
C LYS A 34 -5.66 -7.65 -0.97
N TYR A 35 -5.09 -8.71 -0.38
CA TYR A 35 -3.77 -8.64 0.26
C TYR A 35 -2.64 -8.40 -0.75
N TYR A 36 -2.69 -9.07 -1.90
CA TYR A 36 -1.73 -8.91 -2.97
C TYR A 36 -1.72 -7.47 -3.52
N LEU A 37 -2.89 -6.93 -3.87
CA LEU A 37 -3.03 -5.54 -4.35
C LEU A 37 -2.52 -4.54 -3.31
N LYS A 38 -2.80 -4.78 -2.02
CA LYS A 38 -2.28 -3.95 -0.92
C LYS A 38 -0.76 -4.00 -0.82
N ALA A 39 -0.15 -5.17 -0.92
CA ALA A 39 1.29 -5.33 -0.87
C ALA A 39 1.97 -4.69 -2.08
N LYS A 40 1.39 -4.88 -3.27
CA LYS A 40 1.86 -4.28 -4.52
C LYS A 40 1.86 -2.75 -4.46
N LYS A 41 0.77 -2.14 -4.00
CA LYS A 41 0.67 -0.68 -3.87
C LYS A 41 1.75 -0.10 -2.96
N LYS A 42 1.99 -0.74 -1.80
CA LYS A 42 3.09 -0.32 -0.91
C LYS A 42 4.46 -0.46 -1.58
N ALA A 43 4.68 -1.54 -2.30
CA ALA A 43 5.95 -1.75 -3.01
C ALA A 43 6.18 -0.69 -4.10
N GLU A 44 5.12 -0.28 -4.82
CA GLU A 44 5.18 0.79 -5.81
C GLU A 44 5.48 2.16 -5.16
N GLU A 45 4.85 2.49 -4.04
CA GLU A 45 5.10 3.73 -3.29
C GLU A 45 6.56 3.79 -2.77
N ILE A 46 7.06 2.69 -2.20
CA ILE A 46 8.45 2.57 -1.76
C ILE A 46 9.41 2.72 -2.95
N LYS A 47 9.12 2.04 -4.07
CA LYS A 47 9.94 2.14 -5.28
C LYS A 47 9.98 3.57 -5.83
N GLY A 48 8.84 4.27 -5.85
CA GLY A 48 8.75 5.68 -6.26
C GLY A 48 9.64 6.58 -5.40
N PHE A 49 9.62 6.38 -4.08
CA PHE A 49 10.51 7.08 -3.16
C PHE A 49 11.99 6.85 -3.47
N TYR A 50 12.41 5.61 -3.68
CA TYR A 50 13.81 5.30 -4.00
C TYR A 50 14.27 5.93 -5.31
N VAL A 51 13.41 5.95 -6.34
CA VAL A 51 13.71 6.65 -7.60
C VAL A 51 13.94 8.14 -7.35
N HIS A 52 13.04 8.79 -6.60
CA HIS A 52 13.18 10.20 -6.26
C HIS A 52 14.46 10.45 -5.44
N LEU A 53 14.77 9.60 -4.45
CA LEU A 53 15.98 9.71 -3.64
C LEU A 53 17.25 9.64 -4.49
N ILE A 54 17.33 8.68 -5.41
CA ILE A 54 18.47 8.51 -6.32
C ILE A 54 18.61 9.76 -7.21
N VAL A 55 17.53 10.21 -7.85
CA VAL A 55 17.54 11.40 -8.71
C VAL A 55 17.99 12.63 -7.91
N THR A 56 17.49 12.80 -6.69
CA THR A 56 17.89 13.87 -5.79
C THR A 56 19.39 13.81 -5.51
N ILE A 57 19.94 12.65 -5.09
CA ILE A 57 21.39 12.45 -4.83
C ILE A 57 22.24 12.78 -6.07
N PHE A 58 21.86 12.30 -7.26
CA PHE A 58 22.59 12.60 -8.50
C PHE A 58 22.47 14.06 -8.93
N SER A 59 21.42 14.77 -8.52
CA SER A 59 21.25 16.19 -8.86
C SER A 59 22.15 17.10 -8.02
N PHE A 60 22.50 16.71 -6.79
CA PHE A 60 23.44 17.48 -5.93
C PHE A 60 24.76 17.85 -6.62
N PRO A 61 25.55 16.90 -7.17
CA PRO A 61 26.82 17.23 -7.79
C PRO A 61 26.62 18.09 -9.05
N ILE A 62 25.52 17.93 -9.77
CA ILE A 62 25.20 18.75 -10.95
C ILE A 62 24.96 20.21 -10.54
N ILE A 63 24.11 20.44 -9.53
CA ILE A 63 23.80 21.79 -9.04
C ILE A 63 25.04 22.46 -8.44
N LEU A 64 25.83 21.71 -7.68
CA LEU A 64 27.06 22.21 -7.07
C LEU A 64 28.09 22.57 -8.14
N PHE A 65 28.27 21.72 -9.16
CA PHE A 65 29.15 22.00 -10.29
C PHE A 65 28.72 23.23 -11.08
N VAL A 66 27.44 23.36 -11.41
CA VAL A 66 26.88 24.51 -12.15
C VAL A 66 27.08 25.80 -11.35
N ASN A 67 26.80 25.80 -10.05
CA ASN A 67 26.98 27.00 -9.23
C ASN A 67 28.45 27.46 -9.19
N LEU A 68 29.37 26.54 -8.91
CA LEU A 68 30.81 26.85 -8.86
C LEU A 68 31.36 27.28 -10.21
N LYS A 69 30.82 26.76 -11.32
CA LYS A 69 31.30 27.07 -12.68
C LYS A 69 30.79 28.41 -13.22
N PHE A 70 29.51 28.73 -13.01
CA PHE A 70 28.87 29.87 -13.67
C PHE A 70 28.74 31.10 -12.77
N VAL A 71 28.51 30.92 -11.46
CA VAL A 71 28.30 32.05 -10.53
C VAL A 71 29.01 31.77 -9.19
N PRO A 72 30.35 31.72 -9.17
CA PRO A 72 31.10 31.36 -7.96
C PRO A 72 30.94 32.38 -6.81
N GLY A 73 30.55 33.63 -7.12
CA GLY A 73 30.33 34.68 -6.12
C GLY A 73 28.96 34.62 -5.43
N PHE A 74 28.01 33.81 -5.92
CA PHE A 74 26.68 33.68 -5.32
C PHE A 74 26.29 32.21 -5.18
N HIS A 75 26.28 31.73 -3.95
CA HIS A 75 26.01 30.33 -3.59
C HIS A 75 24.52 29.98 -3.60
N PHE A 76 23.85 30.15 -4.74
CA PHE A 76 22.42 29.82 -4.92
C PHE A 76 22.12 28.33 -4.63
N PHE A 77 23.13 27.46 -4.70
CA PHE A 77 22.97 26.03 -4.45
C PHE A 77 22.36 25.73 -3.08
N TRP A 78 22.55 26.56 -2.04
CA TRP A 78 21.95 26.38 -0.72
C TRP A 78 20.42 26.41 -0.76
N PHE A 79 19.83 27.34 -1.53
CA PHE A 79 18.38 27.43 -1.71
C PHE A 79 17.85 26.25 -2.52
N ALA A 80 18.57 25.85 -3.56
CA ALA A 80 18.22 24.69 -4.38
C ALA A 80 18.27 23.39 -3.56
N LEU A 81 19.35 23.18 -2.80
CA LEU A 81 19.51 22.06 -1.87
C LEU A 81 18.41 22.03 -0.84
N GLY A 82 18.16 23.17 -0.18
CA GLY A 82 17.14 23.28 0.86
C GLY A 82 15.77 22.87 0.33
N GLY A 83 15.36 23.41 -0.82
CA GLY A 83 14.09 23.07 -1.46
C GLY A 83 13.98 21.59 -1.83
N MET A 84 15.04 21.01 -2.39
CA MET A 84 15.06 19.59 -2.78
C MET A 84 15.04 18.65 -1.56
N ILE A 85 15.76 18.98 -0.49
CA ILE A 85 15.77 18.19 0.76
C ILE A 85 14.40 18.27 1.43
N ILE A 86 13.78 19.44 1.47
CA ILE A 86 12.42 19.62 2.02
C ILE A 86 11.41 18.80 1.20
N GLY A 87 11.46 18.87 -0.13
CA GLY A 87 10.59 18.06 -1.00
C GLY A 87 10.77 16.56 -0.78
N LEU A 88 12.01 16.09 -0.67
CA LEU A 88 12.33 14.70 -0.35
C LEU A 88 11.81 14.28 1.03
N PHE A 89 11.94 15.15 2.04
CA PHE A 89 11.42 14.91 3.39
C PHE A 89 9.90 14.76 3.40
N PHE A 90 9.17 15.63 2.71
CA PHE A 90 7.70 15.50 2.59
C PHE A 90 7.29 14.25 1.80
N HIS A 91 8.02 13.88 0.76
CA HIS A 91 7.76 12.63 0.02
C HIS A 91 8.01 11.40 0.91
N TRP A 92 9.12 11.40 1.66
CA TRP A 92 9.42 10.38 2.67
C TRP A 92 8.32 10.29 3.73
N LEU A 93 7.87 11.43 4.25
CA LEU A 93 6.80 11.50 5.24
C LEU A 93 5.45 11.02 4.67
N GLY A 94 5.19 11.23 3.38
CA GLY A 94 4.02 10.68 2.71
C GLY A 94 4.06 9.15 2.59
N VAL A 95 5.21 8.59 2.21
CA VAL A 95 5.38 7.14 1.97
C VAL A 95 5.53 6.36 3.27
N PHE A 96 6.35 6.84 4.20
CA PHE A 96 6.66 6.15 5.47
C PHE A 96 5.99 6.80 6.68
N GLY A 97 5.84 8.13 6.67
CA GLY A 97 5.37 8.89 7.83
C GLY A 97 3.92 8.62 8.21
N PHE A 98 3.01 8.37 7.25
CA PHE A 98 1.65 7.95 7.60
C PHE A 98 1.63 6.61 8.35
N GLU A 99 2.48 5.66 7.97
CA GLU A 99 2.63 4.40 8.70
C GLU A 99 3.31 4.58 10.07
N PHE A 100 4.33 5.44 10.14
CA PHE A 100 5.12 5.66 11.35
C PHE A 100 4.40 6.50 12.41
N LEU A 101 3.60 7.49 12.00
CA LEU A 101 2.77 8.34 12.89
C LEU A 101 1.53 7.61 13.42
N GLY A 102 1.32 6.35 13.03
CA GLY A 102 0.19 5.55 13.50
C GLY A 102 -1.17 6.05 13.02
N LEU A 103 -1.21 6.98 12.05
CA LEU A 103 -2.43 7.43 11.34
C LEU A 103 -2.67 6.64 10.04
N GLY A 104 -1.76 5.73 9.71
CA GLY A 104 -1.87 4.84 8.57
C GLY A 104 -2.83 3.67 8.84
N LYS A 105 -2.73 2.64 8.01
CA LYS A 105 -3.66 1.49 7.99
C LYS A 105 -4.04 0.88 9.35
N LYS A 106 -3.12 0.85 10.32
CA LYS A 106 -3.39 0.33 11.66
C LYS A 106 -4.48 1.14 12.39
N TRP A 107 -4.55 2.44 12.16
CA TRP A 107 -5.60 3.30 12.70
C TRP A 107 -6.91 3.15 11.93
N GLU A 108 -6.85 3.05 10.60
CA GLU A 108 -8.04 2.76 9.78
C GLU A 108 -8.68 1.44 10.19
N GLU A 109 -7.90 0.35 10.28
CA GLU A 109 -8.38 -0.97 10.71
C GLU A 109 -8.96 -0.94 12.13
N ARG A 110 -8.32 -0.22 13.06
CA ARG A 110 -8.87 0.00 14.40
C ARG A 110 -10.21 0.73 14.37
N LYS A 111 -10.33 1.77 13.54
CA LYS A 111 -11.55 2.57 13.44
C LYS A 111 -12.68 1.81 12.77
N THR A 112 -12.38 1.05 11.72
CA THR A 112 -13.36 0.16 11.07
C THR A 112 -13.85 -0.89 12.07
N ALA A 113 -12.95 -1.51 12.85
CA ALA A 113 -13.33 -2.48 13.87
C ALA A 113 -14.18 -1.87 15.00
N GLU A 114 -13.85 -0.65 15.46
CA GLU A 114 -14.66 0.10 16.43
C GLU A 114 -16.07 0.37 15.89
N ILE A 115 -16.21 0.82 14.65
CA ILE A 115 -17.52 1.08 14.03
C ILE A 115 -18.31 -0.22 13.90
N LEU A 116 -17.70 -1.29 13.39
CA LEU A 116 -18.37 -2.58 13.23
C LEU A 116 -18.90 -3.13 14.57
N LYS A 117 -18.11 -2.98 15.65
CA LYS A 117 -18.50 -3.38 17.01
C LYS A 117 -19.62 -2.51 17.59
N LYS A 118 -19.77 -1.27 17.12
CA LYS A 118 -20.85 -0.36 17.55
C LYS A 118 -22.19 -0.65 16.86
N TYR A 119 -22.15 -1.28 15.69
CA TYR A 119 -23.33 -1.69 14.92
C TYR A 119 -23.79 -3.13 15.20
N LYS A 120 -22.96 -3.92 15.89
CA LYS A 120 -23.28 -5.28 16.35
C LYS A 120 -23.80 -5.25 17.77
#